data_AF-A0A2V6F466-F1
#
_entry.id   AF-A0A2V6F466-F1
#
_cell.length_a   1.000
_cell.length_b   1.000
_cell.length_c   1.000
_cell.angle_alpha   90.00
_cell.angle_beta   90.00
_cell.angle_gamma   90.00
#
_symmetry.space_group_name_H-M   'P 1'
#
loop_
_entity.id
_entity.type
_entity.pdbx_description
1 polymer ?
#
loop_
_entity_poly.entity_id
_entity_poly.type
_entity_poly.pdbx_seq_one_letter_code
_entity_poly.pdbx_strand_id
1 'polypeptide(L)'
;LNPGLVRSAITPKARRTGVVNPLHYPQRARRVIFLYMSGGPSHLETFDNKPQLAKLHGHPMPESFTKGQQVAQLQNQELACFAPQFAFSRHGRSGQEISALLA
;
A
#
# COMPACT_ATOMS: atom_id res chain seq x y z
N LEU A 1 24.12 -39.31 -20.29
CA LEU A 1 23.68 -38.42 -19.19
C LEU A 1 24.53 -38.76 -17.96
N ASN A 2 25.29 -37.79 -17.42
CA ASN A 2 26.22 -38.06 -16.32
C ASN A 2 25.46 -38.05 -14.97
N PRO A 3 25.40 -39.17 -14.22
CA PRO A 3 24.63 -39.28 -12.99
C PRO A 3 25.15 -38.39 -11.84
N GLY A 4 26.39 -37.88 -11.93
CA GLY A 4 26.96 -36.95 -10.94
C GLY A 4 26.32 -35.54 -10.96
N LEU A 5 25.73 -35.14 -12.10
CA LEU A 5 25.09 -33.83 -12.27
C LEU A 5 23.70 -33.73 -11.62
N VAL A 6 23.08 -34.85 -11.26
CA VAL A 6 21.74 -34.89 -10.64
C VAL A 6 21.80 -34.80 -9.11
N ARG A 7 23.00 -34.83 -8.51
CA ARG A 7 23.18 -34.87 -7.05
C ARG A 7 23.44 -33.50 -6.38
N SER A 8 23.51 -32.40 -7.15
CA SER A 8 23.86 -31.06 -6.62
C SER A 8 22.66 -30.22 -6.15
N ALA A 9 21.53 -30.84 -5.78
CA ALA A 9 20.30 -30.08 -5.53
C ALA A 9 19.58 -30.40 -4.22
N ILE A 10 20.27 -30.75 -3.13
CA ILE A 10 19.75 -30.50 -1.76
C ILE A 10 20.91 -30.16 -0.82
N THR A 11 21.49 -28.97 -0.95
CA THR A 11 22.19 -28.37 0.21
C THR A 11 21.17 -27.49 0.93
N PRO A 12 20.83 -27.76 2.21
CA PRO A 12 19.95 -26.88 2.95
C PRO A 12 20.62 -25.51 3.03
N LYS A 13 20.04 -24.54 2.32
CA LYS A 13 20.51 -23.15 2.33
C LYS A 13 20.54 -22.69 3.78
N ALA A 14 21.72 -22.32 4.27
CA ALA A 14 21.89 -21.81 5.64
C ALA A 14 20.84 -20.73 5.93
N ARG A 15 20.10 -20.88 7.05
CA ARG A 15 19.03 -19.97 7.44
C ARG A 15 19.65 -18.59 7.66
N ARG A 16 19.47 -17.68 6.68
CA ARG A 16 19.93 -16.30 6.80
C ARG A 16 19.16 -15.63 7.93
N THR A 17 19.82 -15.45 9.06
CA THR A 17 19.39 -14.48 10.08
C THR A 17 19.66 -13.10 9.49
N GLY A 18 18.66 -12.22 9.48
CA GLY A 18 18.85 -10.83 9.03
C GLY A 18 19.92 -10.12 9.87
N VAL A 19 20.28 -8.89 9.48
CA VAL A 19 21.31 -8.09 10.16
C VAL A 19 20.95 -7.79 11.61
N VAL A 20 19.65 -7.74 11.93
CA VAL A 20 19.14 -7.52 13.29
C VAL A 20 19.07 -8.84 14.04
N ASN A 21 19.97 -9.02 15.02
CA ASN A 21 20.01 -10.16 15.92
C ASN A 21 20.54 -9.70 17.30
N PRO A 22 19.78 -9.84 18.41
CA PRO A 22 18.45 -10.44 18.52
C PRO A 22 17.32 -9.53 18.03
N LEU A 23 16.19 -10.12 17.65
CA LEU A 23 14.98 -9.36 17.32
C LEU A 23 14.30 -8.88 18.61
N HIS A 24 13.77 -7.66 18.63
CA HIS A 24 12.98 -7.15 19.76
C HIS A 24 11.68 -7.96 19.98
N TYR A 25 11.17 -8.60 18.93
CA TYR A 25 9.97 -9.44 18.96
C TYR A 25 10.21 -10.78 18.26
N PRO A 26 9.53 -11.86 18.70
CA PRO A 26 9.62 -13.15 18.04
C PRO A 26 9.07 -13.09 16.60
N GLN A 27 9.68 -13.88 15.71
CA GLN A 27 9.27 -13.99 14.31
C GLN A 27 7.86 -14.60 14.22
N ARG A 28 6.85 -13.79 13.90
CA ARG A 28 5.47 -14.29 13.68
C ARG A 28 5.22 -14.70 12.24
N ALA A 29 5.78 -13.95 11.27
CA ALA A 29 5.67 -14.24 9.84
C ALA A 29 6.86 -15.07 9.35
N ARG A 30 6.60 -16.16 8.62
CA ARG A 30 7.64 -17.02 8.04
C ARG A 30 8.05 -16.64 6.62
N ARG A 31 7.10 -16.12 5.83
CA ARG A 31 7.27 -15.72 4.43
C ARG A 31 6.38 -14.51 4.16
N VAL A 32 6.91 -13.55 3.41
CA VAL A 32 6.15 -12.40 2.90
C VAL A 32 6.23 -12.48 1.38
N ILE A 33 5.08 -12.52 0.72
CA ILE A 33 4.97 -12.48 -0.73
C ILE A 33 4.39 -11.13 -1.08
N PHE A 34 5.16 -10.30 -1.77
CA PHE A 34 4.69 -9.02 -2.30
C PHE A 34 4.38 -9.18 -3.78
N LEU A 35 3.13 -8.94 -4.16
CA LEU A 35 2.66 -9.05 -5.53
C LEU A 35 2.35 -7.65 -6.06
N TYR A 36 2.93 -7.30 -7.21
CA TYR A 36 2.58 -6.09 -7.95
C TYR A 36 1.69 -6.49 -9.12
N MET A 37 0.45 -6.00 -9.12
CA MET A 37 -0.54 -6.29 -10.15
C MET A 37 -0.88 -5.00 -10.89
N SER A 38 -0.67 -4.97 -12.20
CA SER A 38 -1.08 -3.83 -13.02
C SER A 38 -2.60 -3.78 -13.13
N GLY A 39 -3.21 -2.61 -12.92
CA GLY A 39 -4.65 -2.41 -13.09
C GLY A 39 -5.50 -2.88 -11.90
N GLY A 40 -4.88 -3.31 -10.81
CA GLY A 40 -5.58 -3.51 -9.54
C GLY A 40 -5.86 -2.18 -8.84
N PRO A 41 -6.89 -2.11 -7.98
CA PRO A 41 -7.16 -0.91 -7.21
C PRO A 41 -6.02 -0.64 -6.24
N SER A 42 -5.62 0.62 -6.15
CA SER A 42 -4.58 1.06 -5.22
C SER A 42 -5.06 0.98 -3.77
N HIS A 43 -4.12 0.99 -2.81
CA HIS A 43 -4.47 1.08 -1.39
C HIS A 43 -5.36 2.31 -1.12
N LEU A 44 -5.07 3.44 -1.77
CA LEU A 44 -5.84 4.68 -1.63
C LEU A 44 -7.31 4.49 -2.07
N GLU A 45 -7.53 3.74 -3.14
CA GLU A 45 -8.89 3.45 -3.64
C GLU A 45 -9.61 2.37 -2.83
N THR A 46 -8.90 1.64 -1.97
CA THR A 46 -9.39 0.41 -1.35
C THR A 46 -9.71 0.58 0.14
N PHE A 47 -8.79 1.18 0.91
CA PHE A 47 -8.87 1.22 2.37
C PHE A 47 -8.73 2.62 2.98
N ASP A 48 -8.60 3.66 2.14
CA ASP A 48 -8.30 5.03 2.58
C ASP A 48 -9.50 5.95 2.41
N ASN A 49 -10.50 5.77 3.27
CA ASN A 49 -11.68 6.62 3.30
C ASN A 49 -11.32 8.04 3.78
N LYS A 50 -11.53 9.05 2.93
CA LYS A 50 -11.28 10.46 3.25
C LYS A 50 -12.57 11.29 3.23
N PRO A 51 -13.39 11.24 4.29
CA PRO A 51 -14.68 11.94 4.33
C PRO A 51 -14.54 13.46 4.29
N GLN A 52 -13.45 14.03 4.82
CA GLN A 52 -13.18 15.46 4.72
C GLN A 52 -12.86 15.88 3.27
N LEU A 53 -12.11 15.06 2.55
CA LEU A 53 -11.77 15.31 1.16
C LEU A 53 -13.00 15.20 0.24
N ALA A 54 -13.93 14.29 0.58
CA ALA A 54 -15.23 14.20 -0.10
C ALA A 54 -16.07 15.48 0.07
N LYS A 55 -16.04 16.12 1.26
CA LYS A 55 -16.74 17.40 1.50
C LYS A 55 -16.13 18.56 0.73
N LEU A 56 -14.82 18.53 0.52
CA LEU A 56 -14.09 19.58 -0.19
C LEU A 56 -14.05 19.33 -1.69
N HIS A 57 -14.75 18.33 -2.23
CA HIS A 57 -14.66 17.98 -3.65
C HIS A 57 -14.90 19.17 -4.57
N GLY A 58 -13.97 19.41 -5.50
CA GLY A 58 -14.06 20.51 -6.47
C GLY A 58 -13.73 21.89 -5.89
N HIS A 59 -13.56 22.02 -4.57
CA HIS A 59 -13.07 23.26 -3.96
C HIS A 59 -11.54 23.39 -4.08
N PRO A 60 -11.01 24.62 -4.10
CA PRO A 60 -9.58 24.83 -4.08
C PRO A 60 -8.96 24.21 -2.82
N MET A 61 -7.77 23.65 -2.98
CA MET A 61 -6.98 23.08 -1.90
C MET A 61 -6.71 24.16 -0.86
N PRO A 62 -6.98 23.91 0.44
CA PRO A 62 -6.77 24.92 1.48
C PRO A 62 -5.31 25.36 1.55
N GLU A 63 -5.08 26.67 1.72
CA GLU A 63 -3.73 27.25 1.76
C GLU A 63 -2.85 26.66 2.87
N SER A 64 -3.45 26.13 3.94
CA SER A 64 -2.73 25.43 5.01
C SER A 64 -1.93 24.22 4.53
N PHE A 65 -2.36 23.58 3.42
CA PHE A 65 -1.69 22.41 2.86
C PHE A 65 -0.74 22.74 1.70
N THR A 66 -0.94 23.87 1.03
CA THR A 66 -0.13 24.28 -0.14
C THR A 66 1.03 25.20 0.23
N LYS A 67 0.96 25.91 1.36
CA LYS A 67 1.99 26.87 1.78
C LYS A 67 3.32 26.18 2.10
N GLY A 68 4.31 26.39 1.24
CA GLY A 68 5.69 25.90 1.43
C GLY A 68 5.99 24.52 0.83
N GLN A 69 5.00 23.84 0.24
CA GLN A 69 5.24 22.60 -0.50
C GLN A 69 5.55 22.91 -1.96
N GLN A 70 6.73 22.52 -2.43
CA GLN A 70 7.04 22.54 -3.86
C GLN A 70 6.30 21.41 -4.57
N VAL A 71 5.09 21.69 -5.03
CA VAL A 71 4.36 20.78 -5.92
C VAL A 71 4.94 20.95 -7.33
N ALA A 72 6.12 20.37 -7.57
CA ALA A 72 6.98 20.63 -8.73
C ALA A 72 6.34 20.40 -10.12
N GLN A 73 5.11 19.86 -10.18
CA GLN A 73 4.37 19.58 -11.41
C GLN A 73 3.04 20.36 -11.52
N LEU A 74 2.60 21.04 -10.46
CA LEU A 74 1.31 21.73 -10.40
C LEU A 74 1.47 23.22 -10.03
N GLN A 75 2.69 23.74 -10.15
CA GLN A 75 2.97 25.16 -10.01
C GLN A 75 2.14 25.95 -11.04
N ASN A 76 1.34 26.91 -10.56
CA ASN A 76 0.42 27.77 -11.33
C ASN A 76 -0.88 27.11 -11.83
N GLN A 77 -1.26 25.93 -11.33
CA GLN A 77 -2.60 25.37 -11.59
C GLN A 77 -3.50 25.47 -10.35
N GLU A 78 -4.79 25.67 -10.59
CA GLU A 78 -5.79 25.56 -9.52
C GLU A 78 -5.85 24.11 -9.04
N LEU A 79 -5.36 23.88 -7.82
CA LEU A 79 -5.43 22.59 -7.17
C LEU A 79 -6.83 22.38 -6.62
N ALA A 80 -7.66 21.62 -7.32
CA ALA A 80 -8.96 21.21 -6.80
C ALA A 80 -8.83 19.95 -5.91
N CYS A 81 -9.55 19.93 -4.79
CA CYS A 81 -9.67 18.75 -3.96
C CYS A 81 -10.43 17.64 -4.72
N PHE A 82 -9.82 16.45 -4.78
CA PHE A 82 -10.38 15.31 -5.49
C PHE A 82 -10.92 14.27 -4.51
N ALA A 83 -12.22 13.99 -4.58
CA ALA A 83 -12.88 13.07 -3.66
C ALA A 83 -12.54 11.61 -3.98
N PRO A 84 -12.76 10.70 -3.01
CA PRO A 84 -12.82 9.27 -3.32
C PRO A 84 -13.89 9.00 -4.38
N GLN A 85 -13.52 8.29 -5.44
CA GLN A 85 -14.41 8.02 -6.59
C GLN A 85 -15.40 6.87 -6.35
N PHE A 86 -15.18 6.09 -5.30
CA PHE A 86 -15.97 4.92 -4.95
C PHE A 86 -16.53 5.08 -3.54
N ALA A 87 -17.74 4.58 -3.32
CA ALA A 87 -18.35 4.59 -2.00
C ALA A 87 -17.59 3.65 -1.05
N PHE A 88 -17.51 4.05 0.21
CA PHE A 88 -16.93 3.24 1.29
C PHE A 88 -18.03 2.80 2.24
N SER A 89 -17.96 1.54 2.66
CA SER A 89 -18.85 0.95 3.66
C SER A 89 -18.06 0.19 4.72
N ARG A 90 -18.64 0.04 5.92
CA ARG A 90 -18.03 -0.76 6.99
C ARG A 90 -18.32 -2.23 6.77
N HIS A 91 -17.27 -3.05 6.83
CA HIS A 91 -17.36 -4.51 6.66
C HIS A 91 -16.78 -5.29 7.85
N GLY A 92 -17.38 -6.47 8.07
CA GLY A 92 -16.91 -7.45 9.05
C GLY A 92 -17.03 -6.99 10.52
N ARG A 93 -16.48 -7.80 11.41
CA ARG A 93 -16.50 -7.52 12.86
C ARG A 93 -15.49 -6.45 13.30
N SER A 94 -14.47 -6.19 12.50
CA SER A 94 -13.49 -5.13 12.75
C SER A 94 -14.04 -3.74 12.39
N GLY A 95 -15.11 -3.67 11.59
CA GLY A 95 -15.70 -2.40 11.15
C GLY A 95 -14.82 -1.60 10.19
N GLN A 96 -13.90 -2.26 9.48
CA GLN A 96 -13.01 -1.61 8.53
C GLN A 96 -13.83 -0.98 7.40
N GLU A 97 -13.53 0.27 7.06
CA GLU A 97 -14.12 0.94 5.90
C GLU A 97 -13.38 0.51 4.64
N ILE A 98 -14.11 -0.14 3.73
CA ILE A 98 -13.59 -0.69 2.48
C ILE A 98 -14.41 -0.11 1.34
N SER A 99 -13.73 0.22 0.25
CA SER A 99 -14.35 0.68 -0.99
C SER A 99 -15.21 -0.41 -1.63
N ALA A 100 -16.28 0.01 -2.30
CA ALA A 100 -17.16 -0.85 -3.08
C ALA A 100 -16.43 -1.65 -4.19
N LEU A 101 -15.18 -1.28 -4.54
CA LEU A 101 -14.34 -2.05 -5.46
C LEU A 101 -13.98 -3.47 -4.97
N LEU A 102 -14.09 -3.73 -3.67
CA LEU A 102 -13.84 -5.06 -3.08
C LEU A 102 -15.10 -5.73 -2.53
N ALA A 103 -16.27 -5.10 -2.68
CA ALA A 103 -17.53 -5.58 -2.13
C ALA A 103 -18.25 -6.56 -3.07
#